data_AF-A0A0A1DQ60-F1
#
_entry.id   AF-A0A0A1DQ60-F1
#
_cell.length_a   1.000
_cell.length_b   1.000
_cell.length_c   1.000
_cell.angle_alpha   90.00
_cell.angle_beta   90.00
_cell.angle_gamma   90.00
#
_symmetry.space_group_name_H-M   'P 1'
#
loop_
_entity.id
_entity.type
_entity.pdbx_description
1 polymer ?
#
loop_
_entity_poly.entity_id
_entity_poly.type
_entity_poly.pdbx_seq_one_letter_code
_entity_poly.pdbx_strand_id
1 'polypeptide(L)'
;MPSPLENPEDPSRPPGAIRRVVDLVVASLSGQIDEPYVLVLRSAYSTQYSGPFPDGLSALCAMEEELRANEGLPEEERVEVAMAPLVPWRLAPTFYDAP
;
A
#
# COMPACT_ATOMS: atom_id res chain seq x y z
N MET A 1 -13.00 38.47 -33.09
CA MET A 1 -13.55 37.23 -32.51
C MET A 1 -13.11 36.06 -33.37
N PRO A 2 -12.27 35.13 -32.87
CA PRO A 2 -12.14 33.80 -33.45
C PRO A 2 -12.87 32.75 -32.60
N SER A 3 -13.24 31.70 -33.31
CA SER A 3 -14.30 30.71 -33.09
C SER A 3 -14.12 29.72 -31.92
N PRO A 4 -15.24 29.08 -31.51
CA PRO A 4 -15.25 28.01 -30.52
C PRO A 4 -14.74 26.71 -31.15
N LEU A 5 -13.67 26.17 -30.57
CA LEU A 5 -13.33 24.76 -30.71
C LEU A 5 -13.27 24.22 -29.28
N GLU A 6 -14.46 23.92 -28.75
CA GLU A 6 -14.60 22.94 -27.69
C GLU A 6 -13.89 21.68 -28.19
N ASN A 7 -12.77 21.39 -27.55
CA ASN A 7 -11.93 20.25 -27.83
C ASN A 7 -12.82 19.00 -27.68
N PRO A 8 -12.97 18.15 -28.71
CA PRO A 8 -13.81 16.97 -28.60
C PRO A 8 -13.33 16.14 -27.41
N GLU A 9 -14.26 15.79 -26.54
CA GLU A 9 -14.02 15.00 -25.33
C GLU A 9 -13.23 13.75 -25.73
N ASP A 10 -11.97 13.70 -25.32
CA ASP A 10 -11.11 12.54 -25.50
C ASP A 10 -11.80 11.34 -24.80
N PRO A 11 -12.27 10.32 -25.56
CA PRO A 11 -13.00 9.18 -24.99
C PRO A 11 -12.11 8.29 -24.12
N SER A 12 -10.79 8.53 -24.12
CA SER A 12 -9.81 7.90 -23.24
C SER A 12 -9.82 8.49 -21.82
N ARG A 13 -10.51 9.62 -21.62
CA ARG A 13 -10.54 10.36 -20.36
C ARG A 13 -11.69 9.83 -19.50
N PRO A 14 -11.42 9.30 -18.29
CA PRO A 14 -12.50 8.81 -17.44
C PRO A 14 -13.47 9.95 -17.12
N PRO A 15 -14.80 9.71 -17.18
CA PRO A 15 -15.80 10.73 -16.90
C PRO A 15 -15.53 11.40 -15.55
N GLY A 16 -15.86 12.70 -15.42
CA GLY A 16 -15.39 13.55 -14.32
C GLY A 16 -15.65 13.01 -12.90
N ALA A 17 -16.66 12.16 -12.72
CA ALA A 17 -16.92 11.45 -11.46
C ALA A 17 -15.89 10.32 -11.18
N ILE A 18 -15.52 9.54 -12.20
CA ILE A 18 -14.50 8.48 -12.10
C ILE A 18 -13.12 9.08 -11.83
N ARG A 19 -12.80 10.21 -12.48
CA ARG A 19 -11.54 10.92 -12.23
C ARG A 19 -11.42 11.38 -10.78
N ARG A 20 -12.49 11.91 -10.18
CA ARG A 20 -12.50 12.30 -8.76
C ARG A 20 -12.32 11.11 -7.82
N VAL A 21 -12.91 9.95 -8.14
CA VAL A 21 -12.73 8.73 -7.32
C VAL A 21 -11.29 8.22 -7.42
N VAL A 22 -10.71 8.19 -8.63
CA VAL A 22 -9.31 7.83 -8.83
C VAL A 22 -8.38 8.81 -8.11
N ASP A 23 -8.59 10.11 -8.26
CA ASP A 23 -7.79 11.14 -7.57
C ASP A 23 -7.92 11.05 -6.04
N LEU A 24 -9.11 10.72 -5.51
CA LEU A 24 -9.33 10.54 -4.06
C LEU A 24 -8.69 9.25 -3.53
N VAL A 25 -8.74 8.17 -4.31
CA VAL A 25 -8.08 6.89 -4.00
C VAL A 25 -6.56 7.07 -4.08
N VAL A 26 -6.05 7.73 -5.12
CA VAL A 26 -4.62 8.05 -5.27
C VAL A 26 -4.16 9.00 -4.18
N ALA A 27 -4.94 10.00 -3.79
CA ALA A 27 -4.60 10.91 -2.68
C ALA A 27 -4.60 10.20 -1.31
N SER A 28 -5.55 9.28 -1.10
CA SER A 28 -5.60 8.45 0.12
C SER A 28 -4.46 7.44 0.15
N LEU A 29 -4.08 6.89 -0.99
CA LEU A 29 -2.93 5.98 -1.14
C LEU A 29 -1.60 6.75 -1.04
N SER A 30 -1.49 7.95 -1.61
CA SER A 30 -0.25 8.73 -1.61
C SER A 30 0.13 9.21 -0.21
N GLY A 31 -0.86 9.57 0.62
CA GLY A 31 -0.61 9.90 2.02
C GLY A 31 -0.12 8.73 2.85
N GLN A 32 -0.47 7.50 2.45
CA GLN A 32 -0.02 6.27 3.10
C GLN A 32 1.32 5.80 2.53
N ILE A 33 1.59 5.99 1.23
CA ILE A 33 2.84 5.57 0.59
C ILE A 33 4.07 6.26 1.21
N ASP A 34 4.00 7.53 1.63
CA ASP A 34 5.16 8.22 2.20
C ASP A 34 5.42 7.89 3.69
N GLU A 35 4.62 7.00 4.30
CA GLU A 35 4.83 6.54 5.68
C GLU A 35 5.74 5.30 5.71
N PRO A 36 6.51 5.10 6.80
CA PRO A 36 7.32 3.90 6.94
C PRO A 36 6.44 2.66 7.10
N TYR A 37 6.89 1.53 6.56
CA TYR A 37 6.19 0.24 6.64
C TYR A 37 7.10 -0.84 7.21
N VAL A 38 6.47 -1.94 7.64
CA VAL A 38 7.14 -3.21 7.93
C VAL A 38 6.47 -4.32 7.14
N LEU A 39 7.25 -5.33 6.76
CA LEU A 39 6.71 -6.60 6.30
C LEU A 39 6.62 -7.57 7.47
N VAL A 40 5.50 -8.28 7.55
CA VAL A 40 5.23 -9.34 8.50
C VAL A 40 5.25 -10.66 7.73
N LEU A 41 6.21 -11.50 8.03
CA LEU A 41 6.41 -12.81 7.44
C LEU A 41 5.95 -13.86 8.45
N ARG A 42 4.90 -14.62 8.14
CA ARG A 42 4.37 -15.66 9.03
C ARG A 42 4.56 -17.03 8.44
N SER A 43 5.21 -17.90 9.20
CA SER A 43 5.32 -19.33 8.95
C SER A 43 4.49 -20.10 9.99
N ALA A 44 4.41 -21.43 9.85
CA ALA A 44 3.80 -22.29 10.87
C ALA A 44 4.48 -22.19 12.25
N TYR A 45 5.75 -21.78 12.30
CA TYR A 45 6.58 -21.85 13.52
C TYR A 45 7.01 -20.49 14.07
N SER A 46 6.96 -19.44 13.25
CA SER A 46 7.50 -18.14 13.61
C SER A 46 6.83 -17.00 12.86
N THR A 47 6.83 -15.84 13.50
CA THR A 47 6.53 -14.55 12.90
C THR A 47 7.81 -13.71 12.87
N GLN A 48 8.18 -13.23 11.70
CA GLN A 48 9.35 -12.37 11.50
C GLN A 48 8.91 -11.02 10.96
N TYR A 49 9.70 -10.00 11.25
CA TYR A 49 9.45 -8.63 10.80
C TYR A 49 10.66 -8.16 10.01
N SER A 50 10.42 -7.70 8.77
CA SER A 50 11.45 -7.10 7.91
C SER A 50 11.19 -5.61 7.76
N GLY A 51 12.25 -4.81 7.81
CA GLY A 51 12.19 -3.34 7.77
C GLY A 51 12.78 -2.66 9.03
N PRO A 52 12.45 -1.37 9.25
CA PRO A 52 11.43 -0.58 8.54
C PRO A 52 11.85 -0.18 7.11
N PHE A 53 10.88 -0.16 6.22
CA PHE A 53 10.99 0.41 4.88
C PHE A 53 10.58 1.88 4.93
N PRO A 54 11.27 2.76 4.17
CA PRO A 54 11.05 4.21 4.26
C PRO A 54 9.68 4.66 3.74
N ASP A 55 9.15 3.93 2.77
CA ASP A 55 7.88 4.22 2.09
C ASP A 55 7.21 2.91 1.63
N GLY A 56 5.93 3.01 1.27
CA GLY A 56 5.11 1.90 0.82
C GLY A 56 5.57 1.29 -0.50
N LEU A 57 6.23 2.05 -1.38
CA LEU A 57 6.77 1.50 -2.64
C LEU A 57 7.96 0.58 -2.36
N SER A 58 8.87 1.01 -1.50
CA SER A 58 10.02 0.23 -1.05
C SER A 58 9.57 -1.06 -0.34
N ALA A 59 8.53 -0.97 0.49
CA ALA A 59 7.94 -2.14 1.15
C ALA A 59 7.24 -3.09 0.16
N LEU A 60 6.53 -2.56 -0.86
CA LEU A 60 5.95 -3.38 -1.93
C LEU A 60 7.00 -4.11 -2.75
N CYS A 61 8.10 -3.44 -3.13
CA CYS A 61 9.21 -4.09 -3.83
C CYS A 61 9.80 -5.25 -3.01
N ALA A 62 10.04 -5.03 -1.72
CA ALA A 62 10.51 -6.10 -0.83
C ALA A 62 9.48 -7.22 -0.69
N MET A 63 8.18 -6.91 -0.62
CA MET A 63 7.11 -7.91 -0.57
C MET A 63 7.09 -8.78 -1.84
N GLU A 64 7.25 -8.18 -3.02
CA GLU A 64 7.33 -8.92 -4.28
C GLU A 64 8.55 -9.86 -4.32
N GLU A 65 9.69 -9.43 -3.79
CA GLU A 65 10.88 -10.28 -3.67
C GLU A 65 10.66 -11.47 -2.73
N GLU A 66 10.05 -11.25 -1.57
CA GLU A 66 9.69 -12.31 -0.61
C GLU A 66 8.66 -13.30 -1.20
N LEU A 67 7.66 -12.79 -1.91
CA LEU A 67 6.67 -13.64 -2.61
C LEU A 67 7.32 -14.47 -3.71
N ARG A 68 8.29 -13.91 -4.46
CA ARG A 68 9.03 -14.66 -5.47
C ARG A 68 9.93 -15.73 -4.84
N ALA A 69 10.58 -15.43 -3.71
CA ALA A 69 11.37 -16.41 -2.98
C ALA A 69 10.49 -17.57 -2.47
N ASN A 70 9.27 -17.26 -2.03
CA ASN A 70 8.25 -18.23 -1.61
C ASN A 70 7.83 -19.23 -2.69
N GLU A 71 7.82 -18.82 -3.97
CA GLU A 71 7.45 -19.72 -5.08
C GLU A 71 8.38 -20.94 -5.18
N GLY A 72 9.63 -20.80 -4.75
CA GLY A 72 10.63 -21.86 -4.73
C GLY A 72 10.54 -22.81 -3.52
N LEU A 73 9.70 -22.50 -2.53
CA LEU A 73 9.61 -23.27 -1.29
C LEU A 73 8.52 -24.36 -1.36
N PRO A 74 8.72 -25.50 -0.66
CA PRO A 74 7.65 -26.45 -0.36
C PRO A 74 6.44 -25.76 0.28
N GLU A 75 5.23 -26.26 0.03
CA GLU A 75 4.00 -25.63 0.52
C GLU A 75 3.97 -25.43 2.03
N GLU A 76 4.53 -26.39 2.78
CA GLU A 76 4.67 -26.37 4.23
C GLU A 76 5.69 -25.36 4.78
N GLU A 77 6.58 -24.86 3.92
CA GLU A 77 7.60 -23.85 4.25
C GLU A 77 7.24 -22.45 3.74
N ARG A 78 6.18 -22.31 2.94
CA ARG A 78 5.73 -21.02 2.43
C ARG A 78 5.33 -20.10 3.57
N VAL A 79 5.74 -18.84 3.47
CA VAL A 79 5.37 -17.80 4.42
C VAL A 79 4.25 -16.91 3.89
N GLU A 80 3.29 -16.59 4.74
CA GLU A 80 2.36 -15.48 4.49
C GLU A 80 3.16 -14.17 4.58
N VAL A 81 3.07 -13.33 3.56
CA VAL A 81 3.72 -12.01 3.52
C VAL A 81 2.63 -10.94 3.58
N ALA A 82 2.70 -10.08 4.58
CA ALA A 82 1.79 -8.95 4.74
C ALA A 82 2.57 -7.66 4.99
N MET A 83 2.06 -6.55 4.46
CA MET A 83 2.62 -5.22 4.69
C MET A 83 1.77 -4.46 5.72
N ALA A 84 2.40 -3.82 6.69
CA ALA A 84 1.73 -3.04 7.72
C ALA A 84 2.39 -1.67 7.90
N PRO A 85 1.61 -0.56 7.96
CA PRO A 85 2.17 0.75 8.23
C PRO A 85 2.79 0.77 9.62
N LEU A 86 4.00 1.31 9.73
CA LEU A 86 4.68 1.54 11.00
C LEU A 86 4.11 2.81 11.62
N VAL A 87 2.88 2.71 12.13
CA VAL A 87 2.20 3.85 12.74
C VAL A 87 2.97 4.27 14.00
N PRO A 88 3.42 5.53 14.11
CA PRO A 88 4.02 6.01 15.35
C PRO A 88 3.01 5.87 16.48
N TRP A 89 3.48 5.38 17.62
CA TRP A 89 2.75 5.01 18.83
C TRP A 89 1.94 6.17 19.45
N ARG A 90 2.09 7.38 18.88
CA ARG A 90 1.26 8.56 19.18
C ARG A 90 -0.14 8.53 18.57
N LEU A 91 -0.43 7.62 17.63
CA LEU A 91 -1.76 7.45 17.02
C LEU A 91 -2.46 6.15 17.46
N ALA A 92 -1.83 5.32 18.30
CA ALA A 92 -2.56 4.26 18.98
C ALA A 92 -3.57 4.95 19.90
N PRO A 93 -4.90 4.81 19.65
CA PRO A 93 -5.87 5.25 20.62
C PRO A 93 -5.49 4.62 21.95
N THR A 94 -5.51 5.41 23.00
CA THR A 94 -5.32 5.00 24.39
C THR A 94 -6.34 3.91 24.75
N PHE A 95 -6.10 2.67 24.32
CA PHE A 95 -6.86 1.49 24.75
C PHE A 95 -6.47 1.06 26.18
N TYR A 96 -5.56 1.79 26.82
CA TYR A 96 -5.11 1.56 28.19
C TYR A 96 -5.69 2.51 29.24
N ASP A 97 -6.68 3.34 28.90
CA ASP A 97 -7.54 3.97 29.91
C ASP A 97 -8.78 3.10 30.12
N ALA A 98 -8.60 2.01 30.87
CA ALA A 98 -9.71 1.34 31.54
C ALA A 98 -9.50 1.48 33.07
N PRO A 99 -10.51 1.96 33.82
CA PRO A 99 -10.43 2.25 35.25
C PRO A 99 -10.29 1.00 36.13
#